data_AF-A0A8C8Z6T6-F1
#
_entry.id   AF-A0A8C8Z6T6-F1
#
_cell.length_a   1.000
_cell.length_b   1.000
_cell.length_c   1.000
_cell.angle_alpha   90.00
_cell.angle_beta   90.00
_cell.angle_gamma   90.00
#
_symmetry.space_group_name_H-M   'P 1'
#
loop_
_entity.id
_entity.type
_entity.pdbx_description
1 polymer ?
#
loop_
_entity_poly.entity_id
_entity_poly.type
_entity_poly.pdbx_seq_one_letter_code
_entity_poly.pdbx_strand_id
1 'polypeptide(L)'
;MESLYQQTHKQVHKVQSRMGCLETADKQSLPLVENEIQASIDQIFSQLERLEILSSKEPPNKRQNAKLRVDQLKYDVQHLQTALRNFQHQRHAREQQERQREELLSRTFTTNGTQKKILDIANMLGLSNTVMRLIEKRAFQDKYFMIAPLISQGLRTGLLAVHKIDFWTTQTWLSCPLGTQGSCQTAHFGGRYARSS
;
A
#
# COMPACT_ATOMS: atom_id res chain seq x y z
N MET A 1 29.87 -7.26 48.97
CA MET A 1 29.84 -6.18 47.95
C MET A 1 30.72 -6.58 46.77
N GLU A 2 32.02 -6.82 46.98
CA GLU A 2 32.99 -7.18 45.93
C GLU A 2 32.62 -8.40 45.06
N SER A 3 32.14 -9.50 45.65
CA SER A 3 31.76 -10.71 44.89
C SER A 3 30.62 -10.46 43.90
N LEU A 4 29.61 -9.70 44.33
CA LEU A 4 28.47 -9.32 43.49
C LEU A 4 28.92 -8.37 42.37
N TYR A 5 29.79 -7.41 42.67
CA TYR A 5 30.37 -6.51 41.67
C TYR A 5 31.09 -7.26 40.55
N GLN A 6 31.96 -8.21 40.90
CA GLN A 6 32.69 -9.01 39.91
C GLN A 6 31.77 -9.90 39.08
N GLN A 7 30.71 -10.44 39.69
CA GLN A 7 29.71 -11.23 38.99
C GLN A 7 28.95 -10.37 37.97
N THR A 8 28.47 -9.20 38.38
CA THR A 8 27.75 -8.25 37.50
C THR A 8 28.64 -7.78 36.36
N HIS A 9 29.90 -7.42 36.64
CA HIS A 9 30.85 -7.04 35.60
C HIS A 9 31.07 -8.15 34.57
N LYS A 10 31.22 -9.42 35.01
CA LYS A 10 31.29 -10.56 34.08
C LYS A 10 30.03 -10.74 33.25
N GLN A 11 28.85 -10.47 33.79
CA GLN A 11 27.60 -10.53 33.04
C GLN A 11 27.52 -9.43 31.98
N VAL A 12 27.96 -8.21 32.31
CA VAL A 12 28.05 -7.08 31.35
C VAL A 12 28.93 -7.44 30.15
N HIS A 13 30.12 -8.03 30.39
CA HIS A 13 31.00 -8.49 29.31
C HIS A 13 30.36 -9.56 28.42
N LYS A 14 29.61 -10.50 29.01
CA LYS A 14 28.87 -11.51 28.23
C LYS A 14 27.80 -10.88 27.34
N VAL A 15 27.08 -9.89 27.87
CA VAL A 15 26.07 -9.12 27.10
C VAL A 15 26.74 -8.38 25.94
N GLN A 16 27.88 -7.74 26.17
CA GLN A 16 28.66 -7.08 25.12
C GLN A 16 29.08 -8.05 24.01
N SER A 17 29.62 -9.23 24.37
CA SER A 17 29.99 -10.23 23.37
C SER A 17 28.79 -10.73 22.57
N ARG A 18 27.66 -11.00 23.23
CA ARG A 18 26.41 -11.40 22.55
C ARG A 18 25.90 -10.31 21.61
N MET A 19 26.02 -9.05 22.00
CA MET A 19 25.64 -7.91 21.16
C MET A 19 26.52 -7.82 19.91
N GLY A 20 27.83 -8.04 20.04
CA GLY A 20 28.75 -8.06 18.88
C GLY A 20 28.44 -9.18 17.89
N CYS A 21 28.01 -10.35 18.37
CA CYS A 21 27.54 -11.45 17.52
C CYS A 21 26.16 -11.17 16.89
N LEU A 22 25.38 -10.23 17.42
CA LEU A 22 24.03 -9.93 16.94
C LEU A 22 24.03 -9.26 15.57
N GLU A 23 25.12 -8.57 15.21
CA GLU A 23 25.29 -7.98 13.88
C GLU A 23 25.46 -9.03 12.76
N THR A 24 25.94 -10.23 13.11
CA THR A 24 26.28 -11.30 12.15
C THR A 24 25.34 -12.51 12.23
N ALA A 25 24.41 -12.52 13.19
CA ALA A 25 23.50 -13.64 13.40
C ALA A 25 22.38 -13.72 12.35
N ASP A 26 21.93 -14.94 12.06
CA ASP A 26 20.87 -15.22 11.08
C ASP A 26 19.53 -14.59 11.49
N LYS A 27 18.76 -14.09 10.49
CA LYS A 27 17.47 -13.41 10.67
C LYS A 27 16.49 -14.15 11.60
N GLN A 28 16.48 -15.48 11.59
CA GLN A 28 15.58 -16.31 12.42
C GLN A 28 16.02 -16.41 13.89
N SER A 29 17.33 -16.32 14.16
CA SER A 29 17.90 -16.41 15.50
C SER A 29 17.94 -15.06 16.23
N LEU A 30 17.90 -13.95 15.48
CA LEU A 30 17.95 -12.58 16.01
C LEU A 30 16.94 -12.32 17.13
N PRO A 31 15.64 -12.65 17.01
CA PRO A 31 14.66 -12.36 18.06
C PRO A 31 14.93 -13.15 19.35
N LEU A 32 15.45 -14.38 19.23
CA LEU A 32 15.79 -15.20 20.39
C LEU A 32 17.00 -14.62 21.14
N VAL A 33 18.06 -14.27 20.41
CA VAL A 33 19.26 -13.67 21.00
C VAL A 33 18.94 -12.30 21.62
N GLU A 34 18.11 -11.48 20.99
CA GLU A 34 17.64 -10.21 21.56
C GLU A 34 16.89 -10.41 22.88
N ASN A 35 15.97 -11.38 22.94
CA ASN A 35 15.22 -11.69 24.16
C ASN A 35 16.16 -12.17 25.29
N GLU A 36 17.16 -12.99 24.97
CA GLU A 36 18.16 -13.43 25.95
C GLU A 36 19.06 -12.29 26.43
N ILE A 37 19.45 -11.37 25.55
CA ILE A 37 20.21 -10.17 25.90
C ILE A 37 19.37 -9.27 26.80
N GLN A 38 18.09 -9.05 26.48
CA GLN A 38 17.18 -8.25 27.29
C GLN A 38 17.01 -8.85 28.69
N ALA A 39 16.76 -10.16 28.79
CA ALA A 39 16.63 -10.84 30.08
C ALA A 39 17.92 -10.77 30.90
N SER A 40 19.09 -10.81 30.24
CA SER A 40 20.39 -10.64 30.91
C SER A 40 20.59 -9.21 31.42
N ILE A 41 20.17 -8.19 30.65
CA ILE A 41 20.21 -6.78 31.07
C ILE A 41 19.30 -6.56 32.28
N ASP A 42 18.09 -7.11 32.30
CA ASP A 42 17.15 -6.97 33.41
C ASP A 42 17.68 -7.63 34.70
N GLN A 43 18.37 -8.78 34.57
CA GLN A 43 19.08 -9.42 35.68
C GLN A 43 20.24 -8.56 36.20
N ILE A 44 21.01 -7.92 35.31
CA ILE A 44 22.09 -7.00 35.68
C ILE A 44 21.52 -5.79 36.42
N PHE A 45 20.41 -5.20 35.96
CA PHE A 45 19.74 -4.10 36.66
C PHE A 45 19.33 -4.49 38.08
N SER A 46 18.72 -5.66 38.25
CA SER A 46 18.34 -6.17 39.57
C SER A 46 19.55 -6.36 40.50
N GLN A 47 20.70 -6.75 39.95
CA GLN A 47 21.96 -6.85 40.71
C GLN A 47 22.53 -5.47 41.06
N LEU A 48 22.42 -4.48 40.16
CA LEU A 48 22.88 -3.12 40.38
C LEU A 48 22.10 -2.41 41.49
N GLU A 49 20.77 -2.60 41.54
CA GLU A 49 19.94 -2.09 42.65
C GLU A 49 20.42 -2.67 43.99
N ARG A 50 20.72 -3.97 44.03
CA ARG A 50 21.26 -4.63 45.22
C ARG A 50 22.67 -4.13 45.58
N LEU A 51 23.53 -3.88 44.59
CA LEU A 51 24.87 -3.31 44.74
C LEU A 51 24.84 -1.88 45.28
N GLU A 52 23.88 -1.07 44.83
CA GLU A 52 23.68 0.30 45.31
C GLU A 52 23.31 0.32 46.80
N ILE A 53 22.41 -0.57 47.22
CA ILE A 53 22.09 -0.76 48.64
C ILE A 53 23.33 -1.18 49.43
N LEU A 54 24.12 -2.14 48.93
CA LEU A 54 25.35 -2.59 49.61
C LEU A 54 26.42 -1.49 49.68
N SER A 55 26.55 -0.68 48.63
CA SER A 55 27.46 0.46 48.57
C SER A 55 27.14 1.50 49.65
N SER A 56 25.85 1.78 49.88
CA SER A 56 25.41 2.70 50.94
C SER A 56 25.77 2.21 52.36
N LYS A 57 25.89 0.89 52.54
CA LYS A 57 26.19 0.24 53.83
C LYS A 57 27.70 0.09 54.11
N GLU A 58 28.57 0.44 53.15
CA GLU A 58 30.01 0.38 53.35
C GLU A 58 30.50 1.46 54.32
N PRO A 59 31.61 1.21 55.05
CA PRO A 59 32.23 2.21 55.93
C PRO A 59 32.64 3.44 55.12
N PRO A 60 32.63 4.64 55.73
CA PRO A 60 32.81 5.92 55.02
C PRO A 60 34.12 5.98 54.21
N ASN A 61 35.17 5.31 54.66
CA ASN A 61 36.47 5.25 53.97
C ASN A 61 36.43 4.46 52.63
N LYS A 62 35.48 3.54 52.45
CA LYS A 62 35.35 2.71 51.23
C LYS A 62 34.14 3.09 50.37
N ARG A 63 33.16 3.77 50.97
CA ARG A 63 31.88 4.14 50.35
C ARG A 63 32.04 4.92 49.05
N GLN A 64 32.99 5.85 48.97
CA GLN A 64 33.23 6.62 47.74
C GLN A 64 33.68 5.72 46.58
N ASN A 65 34.59 4.78 46.82
CA ASN A 65 35.08 3.85 45.81
C ASN A 65 33.99 2.88 45.36
N ALA A 66 33.19 2.36 46.31
CA ALA A 66 32.04 1.52 46.02
C ALA A 66 31.01 2.25 45.14
N LYS A 67 30.74 3.52 45.44
CA LYS A 67 29.82 4.35 44.65
C LYS A 67 30.33 4.57 43.22
N LEU A 68 31.60 4.94 43.06
CA LEU A 68 32.22 5.12 41.74
C LEU A 68 32.10 3.86 40.87
N ARG A 69 32.34 2.69 41.47
CA ARG A 69 32.22 1.39 40.77
C ARG A 69 30.79 1.07 40.33
N VAL A 70 29.81 1.38 41.16
CA VAL A 70 28.38 1.21 40.83
C VAL A 70 27.97 2.18 39.73
N ASP A 71 28.40 3.44 39.81
CA ASP A 71 28.10 4.48 38.82
C ASP A 71 28.69 4.12 37.45
N GLN A 72 29.92 3.57 37.40
CA GLN A 72 30.53 3.07 36.16
C GLN A 72 29.69 1.95 35.53
N LEU A 73 29.29 0.94 36.33
CA LEU A 73 28.47 -0.14 35.79
C LEU A 73 27.09 0.35 35.32
N LYS A 74 26.48 1.31 36.02
CA LYS A 74 25.22 1.92 35.58
C LYS A 74 25.36 2.57 34.20
N TYR A 75 26.45 3.31 33.99
CA TYR A 75 26.76 3.90 32.70
C TYR A 75 26.90 2.82 31.61
N ASP A 76 27.72 1.80 31.85
CA ASP A 76 27.96 0.72 30.87
C ASP A 76 26.65 0.02 30.47
N VAL A 77 25.78 -0.29 31.44
CA VAL A 77 24.50 -0.96 31.18
C VAL A 77 23.51 -0.05 30.45
N GLN A 78 23.45 1.24 30.77
CA GLN A 78 22.65 2.21 30.02
C GLN A 78 23.09 2.31 28.55
N HIS A 79 24.40 2.27 28.30
CA HIS A 79 24.94 2.21 26.95
C HIS A 79 24.53 0.95 26.21
N LEU A 80 24.59 -0.21 26.87
CA LEU A 80 24.13 -1.47 26.27
C LEU A 80 22.63 -1.46 25.96
N GLN A 81 21.80 -0.96 26.87
CA GLN A 81 20.37 -0.86 26.65
C GLN A 81 20.04 0.07 25.46
N THR A 82 20.75 1.19 25.35
CA THR A 82 20.60 2.11 24.22
C THR A 82 21.00 1.45 22.90
N ALA A 83 22.13 0.72 22.90
CA ALA A 83 22.58 -0.01 21.73
C ALA A 83 21.57 -1.09 21.30
N LEU A 84 21.02 -1.87 22.24
CA LEU A 84 20.01 -2.90 21.94
C LEU A 84 18.76 -2.29 21.30
N ARG A 85 18.28 -1.19 21.87
CA ARG A 85 17.12 -0.45 21.34
C ARG A 85 17.38 0.05 19.91
N ASN A 86 18.58 0.51 19.62
CA ASN A 86 18.96 0.95 18.28
C ASN A 86 18.97 -0.22 17.28
N PHE A 87 19.49 -1.39 17.66
CA PHE A 87 19.42 -2.60 16.83
C PHE A 87 17.98 -3.01 16.53
N GLN A 88 17.13 -3.07 17.56
CA GLN A 88 15.70 -3.38 17.40
C GLN A 88 14.99 -2.39 16.49
N HIS A 89 15.23 -1.09 16.67
CA HIS A 89 14.64 -0.05 15.84
C HIS A 89 15.09 -0.18 14.38
N GLN A 90 16.38 -0.39 14.14
CA GLN A 90 16.89 -0.59 12.78
C GLN A 90 16.30 -1.86 12.14
N ARG A 91 16.16 -2.95 12.89
CA ARG A 91 15.52 -4.17 12.39
C ARG A 91 14.06 -3.92 12.02
N HIS A 92 13.27 -3.34 12.90
CA HIS A 92 11.86 -3.06 12.64
C HIS A 92 11.66 -2.07 11.49
N ALA A 93 12.53 -1.05 11.36
CA ALA A 93 12.48 -0.14 10.22
C ALA A 93 12.74 -0.87 8.89
N ARG A 94 13.69 -1.81 8.85
CA ARG A 94 13.93 -2.65 7.66
C ARG A 94 12.74 -3.56 7.35
N GLU A 95 12.16 -4.21 8.36
CA GLU A 95 10.96 -5.06 8.20
C GLU A 95 9.73 -4.26 7.72
N GLN A 96 9.58 -3.01 8.16
CA GLN A 96 8.51 -2.14 7.70
C GLN A 96 8.70 -1.71 6.25
N GLN A 97 9.95 -1.43 5.84
CA GLN A 97 10.26 -1.13 4.44
C GLN A 97 10.01 -2.33 3.52
N GLU A 98 10.38 -3.54 3.95
CA GLU A 98 10.09 -4.77 3.20
C GLU A 98 8.57 -4.99 3.07
N ARG A 99 7.81 -4.86 4.16
CA ARG A 99 6.33 -4.96 4.13
C ARG A 99 5.68 -3.90 3.25
N GLN A 100 6.08 -2.64 3.37
CA GLN A 100 5.56 -1.57 2.52
C GLN A 100 5.90 -1.81 1.04
N ARG A 101 7.08 -2.35 0.74
CA ARG A 101 7.47 -2.72 -0.62
C ARG A 101 6.58 -3.83 -1.16
N GLU A 102 6.28 -4.86 -0.37
CA GLU A 102 5.35 -5.95 -0.76
C GLU A 102 3.92 -5.45 -0.96
N GLU A 103 3.45 -4.51 -0.14
CA GLU A 103 2.16 -3.84 -0.33
C GLU A 103 2.10 -2.98 -1.60
N LEU A 104 3.18 -2.26 -1.93
CA LEU A 104 3.27 -1.48 -3.16
C LEU A 104 3.40 -2.35 -4.42
N LEU A 105 4.14 -3.47 -4.32
CA LEU A 105 4.28 -4.46 -5.39
C LEU A 105 2.96 -5.19 -5.66
N SER A 106 2.25 -5.63 -4.62
CA SER A 106 0.91 -6.24 -4.76
C SER A 106 -0.14 -5.26 -5.30
N ARG A 107 0.00 -3.96 -4.98
CA ARG A 107 -0.90 -2.90 -5.44
C ARG A 107 -0.67 -2.49 -6.91
N THR A 108 0.55 -2.61 -7.43
CA THR A 108 0.89 -2.18 -8.80
C THR A 108 0.36 -3.14 -9.88
N PHE A 109 0.03 -4.40 -9.54
CA PHE A 109 -0.47 -5.39 -10.51
C PHE A 109 -2.00 -5.47 -10.63
N THR A 110 -2.79 -4.73 -9.85
CA THR A 110 -4.25 -4.85 -9.90
C THR A 110 -4.93 -3.51 -10.15
N THR A 111 -5.26 -3.22 -11.42
CA THR A 111 -6.14 -2.12 -11.87
C THR A 111 -7.48 -2.05 -11.11
N ASN A 112 -7.89 -3.13 -10.43
CA ASN A 112 -9.08 -3.17 -9.56
C ASN A 112 -8.90 -2.47 -8.20
N GLY A 113 -7.66 -2.19 -7.76
CA GLY A 113 -7.38 -1.64 -6.43
C GLY A 113 -7.76 -0.16 -6.27
N THR A 114 -7.76 0.62 -7.35
CA THR A 114 -8.10 2.05 -7.31
C THR A 114 -9.57 2.28 -6.98
N GLN A 115 -10.47 1.47 -7.56
CA GLN A 115 -11.90 1.56 -7.24
C GLN A 115 -12.20 1.16 -5.79
N LYS A 116 -11.58 0.07 -5.31
CA LYS A 116 -11.74 -0.40 -3.93
C LYS A 116 -11.26 0.63 -2.90
N LYS A 117 -10.11 1.26 -3.14
CA LYS A 117 -9.56 2.30 -2.25
C LYS A 117 -10.41 3.57 -2.22
N ILE A 118 -10.94 4.00 -3.37
CA ILE A 118 -11.86 5.14 -3.42
C ILE A 118 -13.16 4.81 -2.66
N LEU A 119 -13.64 3.57 -2.76
CA LEU A 119 -14.82 3.10 -2.03
C LEU A 119 -14.58 3.04 -0.51
N ASP A 120 -13.43 2.53 -0.08
CA ASP A 120 -13.06 2.41 1.35
C ASP A 120 -12.85 3.79 1.99
N ILE A 121 -12.20 4.73 1.27
CA ILE A 121 -12.05 6.12 1.71
C ILE A 121 -13.43 6.79 1.82
N ALA A 122 -14.34 6.54 0.89
CA ALA A 122 -15.70 7.08 0.96
C ALA A 122 -16.53 6.50 2.12
N ASN A 123 -16.32 5.23 2.48
CA ASN A 123 -16.94 4.61 3.66
C ASN A 123 -16.36 5.17 4.97
N MET A 124 -15.04 5.40 5.07
CA MET A 124 -14.44 6.05 6.24
C MET A 124 -14.88 7.51 6.43
N LEU A 125 -15.16 8.22 5.34
CA LEU A 125 -15.67 9.60 5.37
C LEU A 125 -17.19 9.70 5.57
N GLY A 126 -17.89 8.58 5.82
CA GLY A 126 -19.34 8.56 6.08
C GLY A 126 -20.21 8.86 4.86
N LEU A 127 -19.66 8.81 3.64
CA LEU A 127 -20.33 9.19 2.40
C LEU A 127 -21.18 8.06 1.79
N SER A 128 -21.48 6.99 2.53
CA SER A 128 -22.07 5.74 2.02
C SER A 128 -23.39 5.95 1.24
N ASN A 129 -24.26 6.84 1.73
CA ASN A 129 -25.52 7.21 1.06
C ASN A 129 -25.31 8.01 -0.24
N THR A 130 -24.22 8.76 -0.32
CA THR A 130 -23.85 9.58 -1.47
C THR A 130 -23.16 8.74 -2.55
N VAL A 131 -22.40 7.72 -2.16
CA VAL A 131 -21.72 6.79 -3.06
C VAL A 131 -22.72 5.96 -3.87
N MET A 132 -23.80 5.45 -3.26
CA MET A 132 -24.83 4.69 -3.99
C MET A 132 -25.52 5.54 -5.07
N ARG A 133 -25.88 6.79 -4.77
CA ARG A 133 -26.42 7.74 -5.76
C ARG A 133 -25.43 8.11 -6.87
N LEU A 134 -24.13 8.18 -6.53
CA LEU A 134 -23.07 8.44 -7.51
C LEU A 134 -22.74 7.21 -8.37
N ILE A 135 -23.00 5.98 -7.91
CA ILE A 135 -22.87 4.76 -8.71
C ILE A 135 -24.09 4.58 -9.63
N GLU A 136 -25.31 4.89 -9.18
CA GLU A 136 -26.50 4.93 -10.04
C GLU A 136 -26.34 5.89 -11.23
N LYS A 137 -25.72 7.07 -11.00
CA LYS A 137 -25.36 7.99 -12.09
C LYS A 137 -24.24 7.46 -13.00
N ARG A 138 -23.28 6.68 -12.48
CA ARG A 138 -22.20 6.07 -13.28
C ARG A 138 -22.72 4.99 -14.23
N ALA A 139 -23.72 4.21 -13.83
CA ALA A 139 -24.38 3.24 -14.72
C ALA A 139 -25.18 3.93 -15.85
N PHE A 140 -25.70 5.14 -15.62
CA PHE A 140 -26.42 5.90 -16.63
C PHE A 140 -25.49 6.60 -17.63
N GLN A 141 -24.31 7.07 -17.19
CA GLN A 141 -23.32 7.67 -18.09
C GLN A 141 -22.64 6.66 -19.01
N ASP A 142 -22.43 5.42 -18.55
CA ASP A 142 -21.85 4.36 -19.39
C ASP A 142 -22.76 4.03 -20.59
N LYS A 143 -24.08 4.16 -20.39
CA LYS A 143 -25.09 4.05 -21.45
C LYS A 143 -24.93 5.13 -22.52
N TYR A 144 -24.60 6.36 -22.13
CA TYR A 144 -24.41 7.48 -23.07
C TYR A 144 -23.09 7.39 -23.83
N PHE A 145 -22.00 6.95 -23.18
CA PHE A 145 -20.72 6.76 -23.85
C PHE A 145 -20.77 5.62 -24.88
N MET A 146 -21.54 4.56 -24.62
CA MET A 146 -21.75 3.45 -25.58
C MET A 146 -22.67 3.82 -26.75
N ILE A 147 -23.67 4.69 -26.54
CA ILE A 147 -24.67 5.04 -27.57
C ILE A 147 -24.23 6.25 -28.43
N ALA A 148 -23.39 7.15 -27.90
CA ALA A 148 -22.91 8.33 -28.62
C ALA A 148 -22.18 8.03 -29.95
N PRO A 149 -21.33 6.99 -30.06
CA PRO A 149 -20.70 6.61 -31.34
C PRO A 149 -21.71 6.14 -32.38
N LEU A 150 -22.75 5.39 -31.97
CA LEU A 150 -23.80 4.90 -32.86
C LEU A 150 -24.67 6.04 -33.40
N ILE A 151 -25.05 7.00 -32.54
CA ILE A 151 -25.84 8.17 -32.96
C ILE A 151 -25.01 9.09 -33.88
N SER A 152 -23.75 9.34 -33.52
CA SER A 152 -22.86 10.21 -34.33
C SER A 152 -22.50 9.62 -35.69
N GLN A 153 -22.28 8.30 -35.77
CA GLN A 153 -22.10 7.62 -37.06
C GLN A 153 -23.39 7.61 -37.88
N GLY A 154 -24.53 7.30 -37.25
CA GLY A 154 -25.84 7.30 -37.90
C GLY A 154 -26.21 8.65 -38.52
N LEU A 155 -25.96 9.75 -37.79
CA LEU A 155 -26.22 11.11 -38.27
C LEU A 155 -25.30 11.49 -39.44
N ARG A 156 -24.03 11.06 -39.41
CA ARG A 156 -23.07 11.29 -40.49
C ARG A 156 -23.44 10.50 -41.75
N THR A 157 -23.89 9.25 -41.60
CA THR A 157 -24.37 8.45 -42.74
C THR A 157 -25.69 8.98 -43.30
N GLY A 158 -26.61 9.45 -42.45
CA GLY A 158 -27.87 10.04 -42.88
C GLY A 158 -27.68 11.36 -43.65
N LEU A 159 -26.79 12.23 -43.18
CA LEU A 159 -26.48 13.48 -43.86
C LEU A 159 -25.81 13.27 -45.23
N LEU A 160 -24.91 12.29 -45.34
CA LEU A 160 -24.33 11.88 -46.62
C LEU A 160 -25.39 11.30 -47.57
N ALA A 161 -26.39 10.58 -47.06
CA ALA A 161 -27.48 10.05 -47.88
C ALA A 161 -28.37 11.17 -48.43
N VAL A 162 -28.74 12.18 -47.63
CA VAL A 162 -29.53 13.33 -48.10
C VAL A 162 -28.77 14.11 -49.17
N HIS A 163 -27.48 14.39 -48.95
CA HIS A 163 -26.67 15.11 -49.93
C HIS A 163 -26.44 14.32 -51.23
N LYS A 164 -26.45 12.98 -51.16
CA LYS A 164 -26.30 12.09 -52.31
C LYS A 164 -27.63 11.85 -53.04
N ILE A 165 -28.75 11.89 -52.32
CA ILE A 165 -30.12 11.92 -52.89
C ILE A 165 -30.29 13.22 -53.67
N ASP A 166 -29.96 14.37 -53.07
CA ASP A 166 -30.04 15.67 -53.75
C ASP A 166 -29.21 15.65 -55.04
N PHE A 167 -27.97 15.17 -54.99
CA PHE A 167 -27.08 15.04 -56.16
C PHE A 167 -27.64 14.09 -57.25
N TRP A 168 -28.27 12.97 -56.85
CA TRP A 168 -28.87 12.04 -57.80
C TRP A 168 -30.14 12.64 -58.44
N THR A 169 -30.97 13.34 -57.66
CA THR A 169 -32.15 14.04 -58.18
C THR A 169 -31.78 15.14 -59.18
N THR A 170 -30.71 15.93 -58.97
CA THR A 170 -30.28 16.94 -59.95
C THR A 170 -29.72 16.32 -61.23
N GLN A 171 -29.05 15.16 -61.16
CA GLN A 171 -28.56 14.46 -62.36
C GLN A 171 -29.68 13.81 -63.19
N THR A 172 -30.72 13.26 -62.55
CA THR A 172 -31.85 12.65 -63.28
C THR A 172 -32.72 13.67 -64.04
N TRP A 173 -32.83 14.91 -63.56
CA TRP A 173 -33.59 15.96 -64.26
C TRP A 173 -32.86 16.57 -65.47
N LEU A 174 -31.53 16.51 -65.51
CA LEU A 174 -30.72 16.99 -66.65
C LEU A 174 -30.66 16.00 -67.83
N SER A 175 -31.19 14.78 -67.67
CA SER A 175 -31.20 13.73 -68.71
C SER A 175 -32.60 13.42 -69.26
N CYS A 176 -33.63 14.21 -68.93
CA CYS A 176 -34.97 14.05 -69.51
C CYS A 176 -35.14 14.97 -70.74
N PRO A 177 -35.03 14.45 -71.98
CA PRO A 177 -35.54 15.15 -73.15
C PRO A 177 -37.07 15.23 -73.07
N LEU A 178 -37.60 16.45 -73.18
CA LEU A 178 -39.01 16.73 -73.41
C LEU A 178 -39.47 16.00 -74.68
N GLY A 179 -40.26 14.94 -74.53
CA GLY A 179 -40.86 14.29 -75.68
C GLY A 179 -41.58 12.98 -75.39
N THR A 180 -42.91 13.07 -75.35
CA THR A 180 -43.90 12.04 -75.75
C THR A 180 -44.55 11.21 -74.63
N GLN A 181 -45.88 11.24 -74.67
CA GLN A 181 -46.84 10.53 -73.83
C GLN A 181 -46.77 9.00 -74.01
N GLY A 182 -47.15 8.25 -72.96
CA GLY A 182 -47.57 6.85 -73.13
C GLY A 182 -47.43 5.95 -71.90
N SER A 183 -48.54 5.80 -71.16
CA SER A 183 -49.07 4.55 -70.56
C SER A 183 -48.19 3.57 -69.75
N CYS A 184 -48.75 3.17 -68.59
CA CYS A 184 -48.55 1.89 -67.87
C CYS A 184 -47.18 1.72 -67.17
N GLN A 185 -47.06 1.18 -65.95
CA GLN A 185 -47.91 0.26 -65.21
C GLN A 185 -47.54 0.35 -63.71
N THR A 186 -48.55 0.20 -62.87
CA THR A 186 -48.47 -0.15 -61.45
C THR A 186 -47.63 -1.41 -61.23
N ALA A 187 -46.65 -1.35 -60.31
CA ALA A 187 -46.02 -2.54 -59.75
C ALA A 187 -45.93 -2.40 -58.22
N HIS A 188 -46.88 -3.07 -57.56
CA HIS A 188 -46.94 -3.33 -56.13
C HIS A 188 -45.76 -4.21 -55.68
N PHE A 189 -45.29 -3.92 -54.45
CA PHE A 189 -44.91 -4.85 -53.38
C PHE A 189 -44.27 -6.20 -53.72
N GLY A 190 -43.07 -6.43 -53.18
CA GLY A 190 -42.45 -7.76 -53.13
C GLY A 190 -41.22 -7.82 -52.23
N GLY A 191 -41.38 -7.62 -50.92
CA GLY A 191 -40.35 -7.94 -49.95
C GLY A 191 -40.19 -9.46 -49.81
N ARG A 192 -38.94 -9.96 -49.84
CA ARG A 192 -38.61 -11.32 -49.42
C ARG A 192 -37.24 -11.36 -48.71
N TYR A 193 -37.26 -12.06 -47.58
CA TYR A 193 -36.21 -12.34 -46.61
C TYR A 193 -35.01 -13.13 -47.17
N ALA A 194 -33.80 -12.87 -46.62
CA ALA A 194 -32.75 -13.85 -46.28
C ALA A 194 -31.64 -13.09 -45.49
N ARG A 195 -31.41 -13.26 -44.18
CA ARG A 195 -30.90 -14.38 -43.36
C ARG A 195 -29.40 -14.67 -43.53
N SER A 196 -28.62 -14.35 -42.49
CA SER A 196 -27.46 -15.10 -41.94
C SER A 196 -26.86 -14.22 -40.82
N SER A 197 -27.02 -14.51 -39.52
CA SER A 197 -26.30 -15.53 -38.74
C SER A 197 -24.82 -15.56 -39.03
#